data_AF-A0A2I1J3G3-F1
#
_entry.id   AF-A0A2I1J3G3-F1
#
_cell.length_a   1.000
_cell.length_b   1.000
_cell.length_c   1.000
_cell.angle_alpha   90.00
_cell.angle_beta   90.00
_cell.angle_gamma   90.00
#
_symmetry.space_group_name_H-M   'P 1'
#
loop_
_entity.id
_entity.type
_entity.pdbx_description
1 polymer ?
#
loop_
_entity_poly.entity_id
_entity_poly.type
_entity_poly.pdbx_seq_one_letter_code
_entity_poly.pdbx_strand_id
1 'polypeptide(L)'
;MRNIAKVTYTDGHTSEAPLTPRVITSCEEHAQKEGWAAGDGSRIRQSYYMAYLAMRFAGNTSKPYDQWLDDVDDIDVETPENPTE
;
A
#
# COMPACT_ATOMS: atom_id res chain seq x y z
N MET A 1 -2.28 7.37 -17.01
CA MET A 1 -2.87 7.78 -15.71
C MET A 1 -1.80 7.63 -14.65
N ARG A 2 -1.82 8.44 -13.60
CA ARG A 2 -0.89 8.29 -12.47
C ARG A 2 -1.53 7.30 -11.51
N ASN A 3 -0.86 6.21 -11.14
CA ASN A 3 -1.44 5.26 -10.18
C ASN A 3 -1.52 5.94 -8.81
N ILE A 4 -2.70 5.93 -8.20
CA ILE A 4 -3.00 6.58 -6.92
C ILE A 4 -3.50 5.48 -5.98
N ALA A 5 -3.07 5.55 -4.72
CA ALA A 5 -3.71 4.83 -3.63
C ALA A 5 -4.77 5.72 -3.01
N LYS A 6 -5.99 5.23 -2.93
CA LYS A 6 -7.07 5.86 -2.18
C LYS A 6 -7.35 5.00 -0.95
N VAL A 7 -7.45 5.63 0.22
CA VAL A 7 -7.64 4.95 1.50
C VAL A 7 -8.83 5.58 2.20
N THR A 8 -9.81 4.75 2.56
CA THR A 8 -10.94 5.11 3.41
C THR A 8 -10.63 4.69 4.84
N TYR A 9 -10.86 5.59 5.79
CA TYR A 9 -10.59 5.36 7.20
C TYR A 9 -11.89 5.08 7.96
N THR A 10 -11.77 4.46 9.14
CA THR A 10 -12.90 4.03 9.99
C THR A 10 -13.74 5.18 10.55
N ASP A 11 -13.21 6.40 10.57
CA ASP A 11 -13.94 7.62 10.90
C ASP A 11 -14.70 8.24 9.71
N GLY A 12 -14.62 7.60 8.54
CA GLY A 12 -15.30 7.97 7.30
C GLY A 12 -14.55 8.95 6.40
N HIS A 13 -13.36 9.44 6.76
CA HIS A 13 -12.58 10.28 5.85
C HIS A 13 -11.80 9.45 4.81
N THR A 14 -11.35 10.13 3.75
CA THR A 14 -10.57 9.51 2.68
C THR A 14 -9.31 10.33 2.42
N SER A 15 -8.19 9.64 2.16
CA SER A 15 -6.96 10.27 1.68
C SER A 15 -6.50 9.61 0.37
N GLU A 16 -5.87 10.42 -0.48
CA GLU A 16 -5.27 9.97 -1.73
C GLU A 16 -3.78 10.31 -1.77
N ALA A 17 -2.97 9.39 -2.29
CA ALA A 17 -1.54 9.57 -2.44
C ALA A 17 -1.01 8.84 -3.68
N PRO A 18 -0.02 9.41 -4.40
CA PRO A 18 0.52 8.78 -5.59
C PRO A 18 1.34 7.53 -5.25
N LEU A 19 1.16 6.45 -6.02
CA LEU A 19 2.07 5.31 -6.05
C LEU A 19 3.33 5.68 -6.83
N THR A 20 4.26 6.36 -6.14
CA THR A 20 5.55 6.75 -6.74
C THR A 20 6.46 5.52 -6.89
N PRO A 21 7.51 5.58 -7.75
CA PRO A 21 8.51 4.52 -7.81
C PRO A 21 9.11 4.18 -6.43
N ARG A 22 9.28 5.18 -5.55
CA ARG A 22 9.74 4.96 -4.17
C ARG A 22 8.79 4.08 -3.37
N VAL A 23 7.48 4.23 -3.53
CA VAL A 23 6.47 3.39 -2.85
C VAL A 23 6.61 1.95 -3.33
N ILE A 24 6.64 1.75 -4.66
CA ILE A 24 6.66 0.44 -5.30
C ILE A 24 7.91 -0.34 -4.87
N THR A 25 9.10 0.24 -5.07
CA THR A 25 10.36 -0.47 -4.75
C THR A 25 10.54 -0.71 -3.26
N SER A 26 10.03 0.18 -2.39
CA SER A 26 10.08 -0.03 -0.94
C SER A 26 9.13 -1.16 -0.50
N CYS A 27 7.99 -1.33 -1.18
CA CYS A 27 7.09 -2.45 -0.93
C CYS A 27 7.73 -3.78 -1.37
N GLU A 28 8.33 -3.81 -2.56
CA GLU A 28 9.05 -5.00 -3.05
C GLU A 28 10.18 -5.42 -2.10
N GLU A 29 11.01 -4.47 -1.67
CA GLU A 29 12.11 -4.72 -0.73
C GLU A 29 11.59 -5.27 0.60
N HIS A 30 10.49 -4.73 1.13
CA HIS A 30 9.87 -5.24 2.35
C HIS A 30 9.31 -6.65 2.16
N ALA A 31 8.58 -6.89 1.08
CA ALA A 31 8.02 -8.21 0.77
C ALA A 31 9.11 -9.29 0.70
N GLN A 32 10.26 -8.98 0.10
CA GLN A 32 11.41 -9.89 0.04
C GLN A 32 12.01 -10.17 1.43
N LYS A 33 12.18 -9.14 2.27
CA LYS A 33 12.73 -9.29 3.62
C LYS A 33 11.83 -10.10 4.55
N GLU A 34 10.52 -9.90 4.43
CA GLU A 34 9.50 -10.60 5.23
C GLU A 34 9.12 -11.97 4.66
N GLY A 35 9.73 -12.40 3.54
CA GLY A 35 9.45 -13.70 2.92
C GLY A 35 8.02 -13.84 2.41
N TRP A 36 7.42 -12.74 1.95
CA TRP A 36 6.07 -12.76 1.37
C TRP A 36 6.04 -13.58 0.09
N ALA A 37 4.98 -14.36 -0.10
CA ALA A 37 4.81 -15.19 -1.28
C ALA A 37 4.58 -14.31 -2.52
N ALA A 38 5.20 -14.69 -3.63
CA ALA A 38 5.00 -14.03 -4.91
C ALA A 38 3.57 -14.24 -5.45
N GLY A 39 3.17 -13.38 -6.38
CA GLY A 39 1.84 -13.42 -7.00
C GLY A 39 0.72 -13.22 -5.97
N ASP A 40 -0.33 -14.03 -6.06
CA ASP A 40 -1.53 -13.86 -5.24
C ASP A 40 -1.33 -14.26 -3.76
N GLY A 41 -0.26 -15.01 -3.43
CA GLY A 41 -0.03 -15.52 -2.08
C GLY A 41 0.21 -14.43 -1.01
N SER A 42 0.54 -13.20 -1.40
CA SER A 42 0.63 -12.04 -0.49
C SER A 42 0.12 -10.75 -1.13
N ARG A 43 -0.69 -10.84 -2.19
CA ARG A 43 -1.20 -9.68 -2.92
C ARG A 43 -1.92 -8.68 -2.04
N ILE A 44 -2.80 -9.16 -1.16
CA ILE A 44 -3.53 -8.29 -0.21
C ILE A 44 -2.54 -7.53 0.69
N ARG A 45 -1.57 -8.23 1.30
CA ARG A 45 -0.56 -7.59 2.16
C ARG A 45 0.26 -6.54 1.39
N GLN A 46 0.60 -6.82 0.14
CA GLN A 46 1.30 -5.87 -0.72
C GLN A 46 0.44 -4.64 -1.05
N SER A 47 -0.84 -4.80 -1.38
CA SER A 47 -1.75 -3.67 -1.63
C SER A 47 -1.86 -2.74 -0.42
N TYR A 48 -2.08 -3.30 0.78
CA TYR A 48 -2.17 -2.51 2.01
C TYR A 48 -0.84 -1.84 2.36
N TYR A 49 0.29 -2.54 2.19
CA TYR A 49 1.58 -1.95 2.49
C TYR A 49 1.97 -0.85 1.50
N MET A 50 1.62 -0.98 0.22
CA MET A 50 1.78 0.10 -0.77
C MET A 50 0.92 1.31 -0.44
N ALA A 51 -0.36 1.10 -0.08
CA ALA A 51 -1.24 2.19 0.36
C ALA A 51 -0.62 2.93 1.55
N TYR A 52 -0.17 2.18 2.57
CA TYR A 52 0.50 2.73 3.73
C TYR A 52 1.73 3.57 3.35
N LEU A 53 2.62 3.03 2.53
CA LEU A 53 3.83 3.75 2.10
C LEU A 53 3.50 5.00 1.31
N ALA A 54 2.47 4.97 0.46
CA ALA A 54 2.00 6.15 -0.25
C ALA A 54 1.52 7.24 0.73
N MET A 55 0.67 6.87 1.70
CA MET A 55 0.20 7.80 2.73
C MET A 55 1.35 8.32 3.61
N ARG A 56 2.30 7.46 3.99
CA ARG A 56 3.45 7.81 4.82
C ARG A 56 4.37 8.80 4.11
N PHE A 57 4.69 8.54 2.84
CA PHE A 57 5.59 9.40 2.06
C PHE A 57 4.92 10.68 1.58
N ALA A 58 3.59 10.71 1.43
CA ALA A 58 2.83 11.93 1.19
C ALA A 58 2.64 12.78 2.45
N GLY A 59 2.93 12.25 3.64
CA GLY A 59 2.76 12.94 4.91
C GLY A 59 1.35 12.85 5.52
N ASN A 60 0.48 12.00 4.96
CA ASN A 60 -0.89 11.79 5.44
C ASN A 60 -0.96 10.96 6.73
N THR A 61 0.11 10.23 7.08
CA THR A 61 0.21 9.52 8.35
C THR A 61 1.62 9.56 8.91
N SER A 62 1.70 9.53 10.25
CA SER A 62 2.94 9.30 10.99
C SER A 62 2.96 8.00 11.79
N LYS A 63 1.84 7.28 11.81
CA LYS A 63 1.67 6.04 12.57
C LYS A 63 2.54 4.91 11.99
N PRO A 64 3.02 3.98 12.82
CA PRO A 64 3.54 2.69 12.36
C PRO A 64 2.48 1.92 11.55
N TYR A 65 2.91 0.99 10.70
CA TYR A 65 2.02 0.25 9.80
C TYR A 65 0.86 -0.44 10.53
N ASP A 66 1.15 -1.21 11.59
CA ASP A 66 0.12 -1.97 12.32
C ASP A 66 -0.92 -1.02 12.95
N GLN A 67 -0.49 0.11 13.51
CA GLN A 67 -1.40 1.11 14.07
C GLN A 67 -2.19 1.88 13.02
N TRP A 68 -1.64 2.02 11.81
CA TRP A 68 -2.35 2.63 10.69
C TRP A 68 -3.44 1.67 10.18
N LEU A 69 -3.18 0.35 10.15
CA LEU A 69 -4.19 -0.63 9.76
C LEU A 69 -5.44 -0.60 10.65
N ASP A 70 -5.29 -0.33 11.95
CA ASP A 70 -6.43 -0.18 12.88
C ASP A 70 -7.39 0.96 12.48
N ASP A 71 -6.90 1.96 11.74
CA ASP A 71 -7.71 3.09 11.28
C ASP A 71 -8.26 2.89 9.85
N VAL A 72 -7.81 1.88 9.11
CA VAL A 72 -8.15 1.70 7.70
C VAL A 72 -9.40 0.84 7.58
N ASP A 73 -10.39 1.35 6.85
CA ASP A 73 -11.62 0.63 6.52
C ASP A 73 -11.51 -0.07 5.15
N ASP A 74 -11.00 0.65 4.14
CA ASP A 74 -10.87 0.13 2.78
C ASP A 74 -9.71 0.80 2.02
N ILE A 75 -9.19 0.11 1.01
CA ILE A 75 -8.21 0.65 0.08
C ILE A 75 -8.62 0.39 -1.37
N ASP A 76 -8.38 1.38 -2.21
CA ASP A 76 -8.41 1.25 -3.65
C ASP A 76 -6.99 1.48 -4.18
N VAL A 77 -6.32 0.35 -4.46
CA VAL A 77 -4.95 0.27 -4.96
C VAL A 77 -4.90 -0.73 -6.09
N GLU A 78 -4.62 -0.25 -7.30
CA GLU A 78 -4.24 -1.10 -8.42
C GLU A 78 -2.75 -1.49 -8.28
N THR A 79 -2.50 -2.68 -7.70
CA THR A 79 -1.22 -3.39 -7.88
C THR A 79 -1.03 -3.65 -9.38
N PRO A 80 0.08 -3.20 -10.00
CA PRO A 80 0.43 -3.67 -11.34
C PRO A 80 0.47 -5.20 -11.33
N GLU A 81 -0.21 -5.83 -12.29
CA GLU A 81 -0.08 -7.28 -12.45
C GLU A 81 1.38 -7.61 -12.78
N ASN A 82 1.95 -8.58 -12.08
CA ASN A 82 3.20 -9.17 -12.55
C ASN A 82 2.90 -9.80 -13.91
N PRO A 83 3.60 -9.40 -15.00
CA PRO A 83 3.46 -10.09 -16.27
C PRO A 83 3.83 -11.55 -16.01
N THR A 84 2.85 -12.44 -16.19
CA THR A 84 3.04 -13.88 -16.07
C THR A 84 4.04 -14.32 -17.14
N GLU A 85 4.94 -15.25 -16.78
CA GLU A 85 5.94 -15.84 -17.68
C GLU A 85 5.35 -16.40 -18.98
#